data_AF-A0A7W3MVL6-F1
#
_entry.id   AF-A0A7W3MVL6-F1
#
_cell.length_a   1.000
_cell.length_b   1.000
_cell.length_c   1.000
_cell.angle_alpha   90.00
_cell.angle_beta   90.00
_cell.angle_gamma   90.00
#
_symmetry.space_group_name_H-M   'P 1'
#
loop_
_entity.id
_entity.type
_entity.pdbx_description
1 polymer ?
#
loop_
_entity_poly.entity_id
_entity_poly.type
_entity_poly.pdbx_seq_one_letter_code
_entity_poly.pdbx_strand_id
1 'polypeptide(L)'
;MGVPDVLNVAVGAFSALAASGAWRTAAAMTRIERERRHSELVPKFRCTVQEGLNGVDRHGRLLVELVGPPGLDGLDEVTVRICDEVGREHPGSDHVWGPWRFNTGDSVHVVDERSSRPHEVSLVDGRNWMSFSLVRTEPPGLTQSPESWRREQAGPVRLAITCRRRPYEPWHLLYEVPAAERRPAVN
;
A
#
# COMPACT_ATOMS: atom_id res chain seq x y z
N MET A 1 -4.53 32.20 -67.87
CA MET A 1 -5.17 30.96 -67.41
C MET A 1 -4.48 30.56 -66.12
N GLY A 2 -5.03 30.93 -64.97
CA GLY A 2 -4.37 30.73 -63.67
C GLY A 2 -5.40 30.41 -62.62
N VAL A 3 -5.53 29.12 -62.30
CA VAL A 3 -6.17 28.67 -61.07
C VAL A 3 -5.27 27.55 -60.55
N PRO A 4 -4.43 27.83 -59.53
CA PRO A 4 -4.47 26.95 -58.37
C PRO A 4 -4.05 27.68 -57.09
N ASP A 5 -4.99 27.90 -56.16
CA ASP A 5 -4.60 28.17 -54.76
C ASP A 5 -5.73 27.82 -53.79
N VAL A 6 -6.99 27.95 -54.24
CA VAL A 6 -8.17 27.72 -53.39
C VAL A 6 -8.34 26.24 -52.99
N LEU A 7 -7.88 25.30 -53.82
CA LEU A 7 -8.01 23.85 -53.55
C LEU A 7 -7.04 23.34 -52.47
N ASN A 8 -5.83 23.89 -52.38
CA ASN A 8 -4.83 23.47 -51.37
C ASN A 8 -5.20 23.95 -49.97
N VAL A 9 -5.77 25.15 -49.84
CA VAL A 9 -6.22 25.70 -48.55
C VAL A 9 -7.37 24.89 -47.96
N ALA A 10 -8.32 24.46 -48.80
CA ALA A 10 -9.44 23.64 -48.36
C ALA A 10 -8.97 22.25 -47.86
N VAL A 11 -8.09 21.57 -48.61
CA VAL A 11 -7.55 20.25 -48.22
C VAL A 11 -6.74 20.34 -46.92
N GLY A 12 -5.96 21.41 -46.73
CA GLY A 12 -5.21 21.64 -45.49
C GLY A 12 -6.10 21.88 -44.26
N ALA A 13 -7.18 22.66 -44.41
CA ALA A 13 -8.11 22.95 -43.32
C ALA A 13 -8.92 21.72 -42.87
N PHE A 14 -9.41 20.91 -43.82
CA PHE A 14 -10.09 19.65 -43.50
C PHE A 14 -9.14 18.64 -42.84
N SER A 15 -7.90 18.55 -43.31
CA SER A 15 -6.87 17.66 -42.73
C SER A 15 -6.52 18.08 -41.31
N ALA A 16 -6.42 19.38 -41.01
CA ALA A 16 -6.15 19.89 -39.68
C ALA A 16 -7.30 19.62 -38.69
N LEU A 17 -8.56 19.78 -39.13
CA LEU A 17 -9.73 19.46 -38.31
C LEU A 17 -9.88 17.96 -38.05
N ALA A 18 -9.67 17.14 -39.08
CA ALA A 18 -9.66 15.67 -38.94
C ALA A 18 -8.52 15.20 -38.03
N ALA A 19 -7.31 15.75 -38.18
CA ALA A 19 -6.17 15.47 -37.30
C ALA A 19 -6.44 15.91 -35.86
N SER A 20 -7.08 17.06 -35.65
CA SER A 20 -7.48 17.55 -34.33
C SER A 20 -8.51 16.64 -33.66
N GLY A 21 -9.50 16.16 -34.42
CA GLY A 21 -10.51 15.20 -33.96
C GLY A 21 -9.90 13.82 -33.65
N ALA A 22 -9.00 13.35 -34.51
CA ALA A 22 -8.25 12.10 -34.33
C ALA A 22 -7.33 12.16 -33.10
N TRP A 23 -6.65 13.28 -32.87
CA TRP A 23 -5.80 13.47 -31.69
C TRP A 23 -6.61 13.45 -30.38
N ARG A 24 -7.76 14.14 -30.34
CA ARG A 24 -8.65 14.15 -29.16
C ARG A 24 -9.21 12.77 -28.85
N THR A 25 -9.62 12.02 -29.86
CA THR A 25 -10.13 10.65 -29.70
C THR A 25 -9.01 9.70 -29.26
N ALA A 26 -7.82 9.77 -29.87
CA ALA A 26 -6.64 9.02 -29.44
C ALA A 26 -6.23 9.34 -28.00
N ALA A 27 -6.25 10.61 -27.60
CA ALA A 27 -5.97 11.03 -26.23
C ALA A 27 -7.02 10.51 -25.24
N ALA A 28 -8.31 10.57 -25.58
CA ALA A 28 -9.38 10.03 -24.75
C ALA A 28 -9.29 8.50 -24.59
N MET A 29 -9.01 7.78 -25.68
CA MET A 29 -8.79 6.32 -25.66
C MET A 29 -7.56 5.95 -24.83
N THR A 30 -6.48 6.72 -24.95
CA THR A 30 -5.26 6.52 -24.15
C THR A 30 -5.54 6.68 -22.65
N ARG A 31 -6.38 7.67 -22.28
CA ARG A 31 -6.81 7.86 -20.89
C ARG A 31 -7.64 6.68 -20.39
N ILE A 32 -8.65 6.26 -21.15
CA ILE A 32 -9.51 5.11 -20.78
C ILE A 32 -8.67 3.85 -20.60
N GLU A 33 -7.74 3.59 -21.52
CA GLU A 33 -6.86 2.43 -21.44
C GLU A 33 -5.93 2.50 -20.21
N ARG A 34 -5.44 3.70 -19.86
CA ARG A 34 -4.64 3.90 -18.64
C ARG A 34 -5.47 3.62 -17.39
N GLU A 35 -6.71 4.11 -17.31
CA GLU A 35 -7.61 3.88 -16.18
C GLU A 35 -8.01 2.39 -16.05
N ARG A 36 -8.25 1.73 -17.19
CA ARG A 36 -8.51 0.28 -17.23
C ARG A 36 -7.31 -0.50 -16.69
N ARG A 37 -6.10 -0.21 -17.18
CA ARG A 37 -4.88 -0.88 -16.68
C ARG A 37 -4.60 -0.57 -15.22
N HIS A 38 -4.85 0.66 -14.76
CA HIS A 38 -4.72 1.03 -13.34
C HIS A 38 -5.58 0.12 -12.46
N SER A 39 -6.83 -0.11 -12.88
CA SER A 39 -7.79 -0.96 -12.19
C SER A 39 -7.44 -2.45 -12.25
N GLU A 40 -6.85 -2.91 -13.36
CA GLU A 40 -6.40 -4.30 -13.52
C GLU A 40 -5.12 -4.63 -12.74
N LEU A 41 -4.27 -3.63 -12.52
CA LEU A 41 -2.98 -3.77 -11.85
C LEU A 41 -3.03 -3.47 -10.35
N VAL A 42 -4.23 -3.41 -9.75
CA VAL A 42 -4.42 -3.15 -8.31
C VAL A 42 -3.62 -4.18 -7.49
N PRO A 43 -2.57 -3.75 -6.75
CA PRO A 43 -1.68 -4.68 -6.06
C PRO A 43 -2.39 -5.55 -5.03
N LYS A 44 -1.93 -6.79 -4.91
CA LYS A 44 -2.43 -7.74 -3.90
C LYS A 44 -1.29 -8.11 -2.97
N PHE A 45 -1.50 -7.90 -1.68
CA PHE A 45 -0.54 -8.27 -0.65
C PHE A 45 -1.07 -9.44 0.18
N ARG A 46 -0.15 -10.33 0.55
CA ARG A 46 -0.31 -11.27 1.65
C ARG A 46 0.39 -10.67 2.86
N CYS A 47 -0.36 -10.43 3.92
CA CYS A 47 0.15 -9.88 5.16
C CYS A 47 0.01 -10.92 6.27
N THR A 48 1.07 -11.18 7.02
CA THR A 48 1.04 -12.09 8.17
C THR A 48 1.77 -11.47 9.35
N VAL A 49 1.20 -11.65 10.53
CA VAL A 49 1.87 -11.29 11.79
C VAL A 49 2.31 -12.58 12.45
N GLN A 50 3.56 -12.61 12.91
CA GLN A 50 4.15 -13.74 13.65
C GLN A 50 4.61 -13.25 15.01
N GLU A 51 4.26 -13.97 16.07
CA GLU A 51 4.81 -13.74 17.40
C GLU A 51 6.24 -14.28 17.52
N GLY A 52 7.03 -13.67 18.43
CA GLY A 52 8.33 -14.18 18.85
C GLY A 52 8.24 -15.61 19.43
N LEU A 53 9.38 -16.30 19.44
CA LEU A 53 9.47 -17.67 19.97
C LEU A 53 8.99 -17.69 21.43
N ASN A 54 8.19 -18.70 21.77
CA ASN A 54 7.61 -18.98 23.10
C ASN A 54 6.35 -18.18 23.52
N GLY A 55 5.80 -17.27 22.70
CA GLY A 55 4.52 -16.61 23.02
C GLY A 55 4.51 -15.75 24.31
N VAL A 56 5.71 -15.49 24.86
CA VAL A 56 5.96 -14.59 26.01
C VAL A 56 6.54 -13.25 25.53
N ASP A 57 7.00 -13.19 24.28
CA ASP A 57 7.72 -12.03 23.79
C ASP A 57 6.78 -10.87 23.44
N ARG A 58 7.14 -9.70 23.96
CA ARG A 58 6.58 -8.40 23.54
C ARG A 58 6.93 -8.06 22.09
N HIS A 59 7.58 -8.96 21.36
CA HIS A 59 8.08 -8.76 20.01
C HIS A 59 7.34 -9.64 19.01
N GLY A 60 7.14 -9.10 17.82
CA GLY A 60 6.56 -9.80 16.69
C GLY A 60 7.22 -9.39 15.38
N ARG A 61 6.77 -10.00 14.30
CA ARG A 61 7.19 -9.67 12.94
C ARG A 61 5.97 -9.54 12.05
N LEU A 62 5.88 -8.44 11.32
CA LEU A 62 4.94 -8.28 10.22
C LEU A 62 5.67 -8.61 8.92
N LEU A 63 5.17 -9.60 8.17
CA LEU A 63 5.58 -9.89 6.82
C LEU A 63 4.53 -9.34 5.85
N VAL A 64 4.97 -8.56 4.88
CA VAL A 64 4.13 -8.01 3.79
C VAL A 64 4.73 -8.47 2.48
N GLU A 65 4.02 -9.34 1.76
CA GLU A 65 4.46 -9.93 0.50
C GLU A 65 3.54 -9.49 -0.63
N LEU A 66 4.09 -8.90 -1.68
CA LEU A 66 3.40 -8.67 -2.95
C LEU A 66 3.22 -10.00 -3.67
N VAL A 67 1.97 -10.36 -3.99
CA VAL A 67 1.63 -11.66 -4.61
C VAL A 67 0.99 -11.51 -6.00
N GLY A 68 0.80 -10.28 -6.47
CA GLY A 68 0.22 -10.02 -7.79
C GLY A 68 -0.43 -8.64 -7.86
N PRO A 69 -1.30 -8.40 -8.86
CA PRO A 69 -1.90 -9.36 -9.80
C PRO A 69 -0.94 -9.74 -10.95
N PRO A 70 -1.30 -10.71 -11.79
CA PRO A 70 -0.56 -10.99 -13.03
C PRO A 70 -0.40 -9.71 -13.88
N GLY A 71 0.81 -9.48 -14.40
CA GLY A 71 1.15 -8.25 -15.14
C GLY A 71 1.64 -7.08 -14.28
N LEU A 72 1.60 -7.21 -12.95
CA LEU A 72 2.29 -6.31 -12.04
C LEU A 72 3.69 -6.86 -11.74
N ASP A 73 4.73 -6.30 -12.35
CA ASP A 73 6.10 -6.79 -12.13
C ASP A 73 6.71 -6.34 -10.81
N GLY A 74 6.25 -5.21 -10.29
CA GLY A 74 6.78 -4.58 -9.09
C GLY A 74 6.16 -3.21 -8.81
N LEU A 75 6.59 -2.60 -7.71
CA LEU A 75 6.15 -1.30 -7.23
C LEU A 75 7.38 -0.47 -6.87
N ASP A 76 7.40 0.77 -7.35
CA ASP A 76 8.51 1.72 -7.12
C ASP A 76 8.57 2.11 -5.64
N GLU A 77 7.41 2.13 -4.97
CA GLU A 77 7.29 2.57 -3.60
C GLU A 77 6.09 1.91 -2.93
N VAL A 78 6.33 1.34 -1.74
CA VAL A 78 5.34 0.77 -0.84
C VAL A 78 5.61 1.32 0.56
N THR A 79 4.56 1.84 1.18
CA THR A 79 4.57 2.27 2.58
C THR A 79 3.46 1.56 3.33
N VAL A 80 3.76 1.14 4.55
CA VAL A 80 2.84 0.42 5.43
C VAL A 80 2.58 1.30 6.65
N ARG A 81 1.30 1.49 6.97
CA ARG A 81 0.86 2.21 8.15
C ARG A 81 -0.04 1.32 9.02
N ILE A 82 0.24 1.25 10.31
CA ILE A 82 -0.65 0.63 11.30
C ILE A 82 -1.77 1.62 11.65
N CYS A 83 -3.00 1.16 11.50
CA CYS A 83 -4.22 1.89 11.78
C CYS A 83 -4.81 1.49 13.13
N ASP A 84 -5.62 2.38 13.69
CA ASP A 84 -6.36 2.11 14.93
C ASP A 84 -7.54 1.16 14.69
N GLU A 85 -8.12 0.61 15.76
CA GLU A 85 -9.32 -0.23 15.67
C GLU A 85 -10.52 0.49 15.00
N VAL A 86 -11.49 -0.30 14.53
CA VAL A 86 -12.75 0.25 13.99
C VAL A 86 -13.69 0.63 15.13
N GLY A 87 -14.41 1.74 14.95
CA GLY A 87 -15.64 2.00 15.71
C GLY A 87 -15.41 2.55 17.11
N ARG A 88 -14.18 2.96 17.43
CA ARG A 88 -13.86 3.75 18.62
C ARG A 88 -13.14 5.02 18.22
N GLU A 89 -13.58 6.12 18.83
CA GLU A 89 -12.83 7.36 18.81
C GLU A 89 -11.85 7.34 19.97
N HIS A 90 -10.63 7.78 19.69
CA HIS A 90 -9.56 7.77 20.66
C HIS A 90 -9.07 9.18 20.96
N PRO A 91 -8.68 9.44 22.23
CA PRO A 91 -8.06 10.69 22.59
C PRO A 91 -6.65 10.77 21.98
N GLY A 92 -6.53 11.52 20.89
CA GLY A 92 -5.25 11.83 20.25
C GLY A 92 -4.76 10.78 19.23
N SER A 93 -3.96 11.27 18.27
CA SER A 93 -3.40 10.48 17.17
C SER A 93 -2.05 9.84 17.49
N ASP A 94 -1.47 10.15 18.65
CA ASP A 94 -0.05 9.87 18.91
C ASP A 94 0.17 8.45 19.44
N HIS A 95 -0.88 7.85 20.01
CA HIS A 95 -0.86 6.50 20.56
C HIS A 95 -1.50 5.50 19.58
N VAL A 96 -0.87 4.36 19.32
CA VAL A 96 -1.45 3.29 18.48
C VAL A 96 -2.55 2.58 19.24
N TRP A 97 -3.77 2.57 18.72
CA TRP A 97 -4.87 1.85 19.36
C TRP A 97 -5.05 0.51 18.64
N GLY A 98 -4.41 -0.52 19.21
CA GLY A 98 -4.37 -1.84 18.60
C GLY A 98 -3.35 -2.77 19.24
N PRO A 99 -3.32 -4.06 18.82
CA PRO A 99 -2.51 -5.10 19.46
C PRO A 99 -0.98 -4.91 19.32
N TRP A 100 -0.56 -4.21 18.26
CA TRP A 100 0.84 -4.11 17.84
C TRP A 100 1.14 -2.72 17.28
N ARG A 101 2.39 -2.30 17.46
CA ARG A 101 3.00 -1.11 16.86
C ARG A 101 4.37 -1.47 16.27
N PHE A 102 4.89 -0.64 15.38
CA PHE A 102 6.25 -0.81 14.90
C PHE A 102 7.27 -0.60 16.02
N ASN A 103 8.32 -1.41 15.98
CA ASN A 103 9.48 -1.23 16.84
C ASN A 103 10.38 -0.13 16.26
N THR A 104 10.40 1.04 16.90
CA THR A 104 11.22 2.18 16.46
C THR A 104 12.72 1.96 16.64
N GLY A 105 13.13 0.92 17.37
CA GLY A 105 14.51 0.43 17.38
C GLY A 105 14.98 -0.08 16.01
N ASP A 106 14.04 -0.45 15.12
CA ASP A 106 14.31 -0.79 13.72
C ASP A 106 14.18 0.46 12.81
N SER A 107 14.93 1.49 13.15
CA SER A 107 14.86 2.79 12.49
C SER A 107 15.39 2.79 11.06
N VAL A 108 15.73 1.64 10.48
CA VAL A 108 16.04 1.49 9.05
C VAL A 108 14.73 1.38 8.27
N HIS A 109 13.79 0.57 8.78
CA HIS A 109 12.56 0.24 8.09
C HIS A 109 11.36 1.11 8.51
N VAL A 110 11.41 1.78 9.68
CA VAL A 110 10.27 2.55 10.19
C VAL A 110 10.62 3.99 10.58
N VAL A 111 9.66 4.89 10.34
CA VAL A 111 9.76 6.32 10.68
C VAL A 111 9.32 6.55 12.13
N ASP A 112 8.23 5.91 12.52
CA ASP A 112 7.62 6.01 13.84
C ASP A 112 6.92 4.69 14.21
N GLU A 113 6.15 4.69 15.30
CA GLU A 113 5.43 3.51 15.79
C GLU A 113 4.29 3.03 14.87
N ARG A 114 3.93 3.82 13.85
CA ARG A 114 2.84 3.54 12.91
C ARG A 114 3.28 3.37 11.48
N SER A 115 4.36 4.02 11.05
CA SER A 115 4.62 4.23 9.62
C SER A 115 5.98 3.65 9.23
N SER A 116 5.98 2.85 8.17
CA SER A 116 7.22 2.38 7.53
C SER A 116 7.86 3.49 6.70
N ARG A 117 9.12 3.30 6.34
CA ARG A 117 9.72 4.03 5.21
C ARG A 117 9.21 3.46 3.87
N PRO A 118 9.39 4.24 2.79
CA PRO A 118 9.27 3.76 1.41
C PRO A 118 10.14 2.53 1.12
N HIS A 119 9.55 1.50 0.51
CA HIS A 119 10.24 0.30 0.03
C HIS A 119 9.92 0.02 -1.43
N GLU A 120 10.91 -0.40 -2.20
CA GLU A 120 10.71 -0.95 -3.54
C GLU A 120 10.49 -2.47 -3.43
N VAL A 121 9.55 -3.02 -4.20
CA VAL A 121 9.31 -4.47 -4.26
C VAL A 121 9.15 -4.95 -5.70
N SER A 122 9.62 -6.15 -6.00
CA SER A 122 9.56 -6.72 -7.35
C SER A 122 9.27 -8.22 -7.31
N LEU A 123 8.32 -8.64 -8.14
CA LEU A 123 8.00 -10.06 -8.39
C LEU A 123 9.04 -10.73 -9.27
N VAL A 124 9.79 -9.96 -10.07
CA VAL A 124 10.72 -10.49 -11.07
C VAL A 124 12.06 -10.88 -10.45
N ASP A 125 12.54 -10.12 -9.47
CA ASP A 125 13.84 -10.34 -8.83
C ASP A 125 13.75 -11.12 -7.49
N GLY A 126 12.53 -11.51 -7.10
CA GLY A 126 12.26 -12.22 -5.85
C GLY A 126 12.29 -11.35 -4.58
N ARG A 127 12.48 -10.04 -4.70
CA ARG A 127 12.40 -9.06 -3.60
C ARG A 127 10.96 -8.56 -3.49
N ASN A 128 10.01 -9.48 -3.43
CA ASN A 128 8.58 -9.18 -3.39
C ASN A 128 8.03 -9.03 -1.96
N TRP A 129 8.88 -9.02 -0.93
CA TRP A 129 8.43 -8.99 0.45
C TRP A 129 9.22 -8.02 1.32
N MET A 130 8.58 -7.56 2.39
CA MET A 130 9.14 -6.70 3.43
C MET A 130 8.85 -7.32 4.79
N SER A 131 9.79 -7.17 5.73
CA SER A 131 9.65 -7.63 7.11
C SER A 131 9.85 -6.46 8.06
N PHE A 132 8.91 -6.25 8.97
CA PHE A 132 8.97 -5.21 9.98
C PHE A 132 8.98 -5.80 11.38
N SER A 133 9.83 -5.27 12.26
CA SER A 133 9.79 -5.61 13.68
C SER A 133 8.59 -4.92 14.35
N LEU A 134 7.81 -5.71 15.09
CA LEU A 134 6.69 -5.23 15.88
C LEU A 134 6.98 -5.36 17.37
N VAL A 135 6.36 -4.49 18.15
CA VAL A 135 6.25 -4.64 19.61
C VAL A 135 4.80 -4.51 20.06
N ARG A 136 4.44 -5.18 21.16
CA ARG A 136 3.11 -5.05 21.75
C ARG A 136 2.87 -3.60 22.17
N THR A 137 1.71 -3.09 21.83
CA THR A 137 1.26 -1.78 22.29
C THR A 137 1.03 -1.83 23.79
N GLU A 138 1.44 -0.78 24.49
CA GLU A 138 1.21 -0.61 25.93
C GLU A 138 0.02 0.34 26.15
N PRO A 139 -0.69 0.29 27.29
CA PRO A 139 -1.75 1.25 27.54
C PRO A 139 -1.21 2.69 27.56
N PRO A 140 -1.99 3.69 27.11
CA PRO A 140 -1.55 5.10 27.06
C PRO A 140 -1.39 5.75 28.44
N GLY A 141 -1.67 5.02 29.54
CA GLY A 141 -1.53 5.49 30.91
C GLY A 141 -1.44 4.35 31.92
N LEU A 142 -1.17 4.70 33.18
CA LEU A 142 -0.94 3.74 34.27
C LEU A 142 -2.22 3.17 34.91
N THR A 143 -3.40 3.64 34.46
CA THR A 143 -4.71 3.24 35.03
C THR A 143 -5.12 1.82 34.65
N GLN A 144 -4.48 1.25 33.64
CA GLN A 144 -4.82 -0.07 33.13
C GLN A 144 -3.60 -0.98 33.16
N SER A 145 -3.81 -2.24 33.57
CA SER A 145 -2.74 -3.22 33.54
C SER A 145 -2.38 -3.59 32.10
N PRO A 146 -1.11 -3.93 31.80
CA PRO A 146 -0.73 -4.40 30.47
C PRO A 146 -1.51 -5.63 30.02
N GLU A 147 -1.96 -6.48 30.94
CA GLU A 147 -2.71 -7.69 30.59
C GLU A 147 -4.16 -7.41 30.21
N SER A 148 -4.86 -6.54 30.96
CA SER A 148 -6.21 -6.11 30.61
C SER A 148 -6.22 -5.36 29.28
N TRP A 149 -5.23 -4.49 29.05
CA TRP A 149 -5.05 -3.82 27.77
C TRP A 149 -4.87 -4.81 26.62
N ARG A 150 -3.98 -5.81 26.77
CA ARG A 150 -3.78 -6.85 25.75
C ARG A 150 -5.06 -7.60 25.41
N ARG A 151 -5.90 -7.90 26.41
CA ARG A 151 -7.17 -8.60 26.21
C ARG A 151 -8.17 -7.73 25.45
N GLU A 152 -8.26 -6.44 25.78
CA GLU A 152 -9.12 -5.49 25.08
C GLU A 152 -8.67 -5.25 23.63
N GLN A 153 -7.36 -5.24 23.41
CA GLN A 153 -6.75 -5.00 22.10
C GLN A 153 -6.42 -6.28 21.32
N ALA A 154 -7.00 -7.43 21.66
CA ALA A 154 -6.70 -8.72 21.02
C ALA A 154 -7.24 -8.87 19.58
N GLY A 155 -7.83 -7.82 19.01
CA GLY A 155 -8.37 -7.80 17.64
C GLY A 155 -7.30 -7.86 16.54
N PRO A 156 -7.69 -7.80 15.26
CA PRO A 156 -6.76 -7.83 14.14
C PRO A 156 -5.85 -6.58 14.11
N VAL A 157 -4.65 -6.74 13.54
CA VAL A 157 -3.80 -5.60 13.15
C VAL A 157 -4.37 -5.02 11.87
N ARG A 158 -4.71 -3.73 11.89
CA ARG A 158 -5.21 -3.03 10.71
C ARG A 158 -4.07 -2.30 10.03
N LEU A 159 -3.93 -2.52 8.73
CA LEU A 159 -2.86 -1.94 7.92
C LEU A 159 -3.46 -1.12 6.78
N ALA A 160 -2.92 0.08 6.59
CA ALA A 160 -3.05 0.83 5.35
C ALA A 160 -1.75 0.70 4.56
N ILE A 161 -1.83 0.18 3.35
CA ILE A 161 -0.71 0.05 2.42
C ILE A 161 -0.92 1.06 1.30
N THR A 162 0.00 2.00 1.17
CA THR A 162 0.04 2.93 0.04
C THR A 162 1.15 2.51 -0.90
N CYS A 163 0.83 2.33 -2.18
CA CYS A 163 1.79 1.89 -3.17
C CYS A 163 1.72 2.70 -4.45
N ARG A 164 2.87 2.84 -5.11
CA ARG A 164 3.04 3.64 -6.34
C ARG A 164 3.82 2.84 -7.37
N ARG A 165 3.34 2.91 -8.62
CA ARG A 165 4.07 2.47 -9.82
C ARG A 165 3.84 3.50 -10.90
N ARG A 166 4.87 4.20 -11.37
CA ARG A 166 4.70 5.18 -12.44
C ARG A 166 4.27 4.48 -13.73
N PRO A 167 3.36 5.07 -14.54
CA PRO A 167 2.78 6.42 -14.42
C PRO A 167 1.40 6.44 -13.73
N TYR A 168 1.07 5.42 -12.93
CA TYR A 168 -0.24 5.25 -12.30
C TYR A 168 -0.39 6.13 -11.06
N GLU A 169 -1.63 6.55 -10.78
CA GLU A 169 -1.98 7.11 -9.47
C GLU A 169 -1.71 6.08 -8.36
N PRO A 170 -1.35 6.50 -7.14
CA PRO A 170 -1.12 5.58 -6.04
C PRO A 170 -2.36 4.75 -5.71
N TRP A 171 -2.16 3.50 -5.30
CA TRP A 171 -3.21 2.68 -4.71
C TRP A 171 -3.13 2.78 -3.18
N HIS A 172 -4.29 2.89 -2.54
CA HIS A 172 -4.45 2.87 -1.09
C HIS A 172 -5.30 1.67 -0.71
N LEU A 173 -4.70 0.72 0.01
CA LEU A 173 -5.29 -0.58 0.31
C LEU A 173 -5.39 -0.77 1.82
N LEU A 174 -6.51 -1.30 2.29
CA LEU A 174 -6.72 -1.63 3.71
C LEU A 174 -6.72 -3.14 3.90
N TYR A 175 -6.00 -3.60 4.92
CA TYR A 175 -5.91 -5.01 5.30
C TYR A 175 -6.21 -5.16 6.79
N GLU A 176 -6.96 -6.21 7.12
CA GLU A 176 -7.11 -6.68 8.50
C GLU A 176 -6.38 -8.01 8.62
N VAL A 177 -5.29 -8.01 9.38
CA VAL A 177 -4.44 -9.17 9.58
C VAL A 177 -4.77 -9.76 10.93
N PRO A 178 -5.17 -11.04 11.02
CA PRO A 178 -5.36 -11.69 12.31
C PRO A 178 -4.15 -11.46 13.21
N ALA A 179 -4.41 -11.12 14.48
CA ALA A 179 -3.33 -10.94 15.44
C ALA A 179 -2.61 -12.28 15.63
N ALA A 180 -1.36 -12.31 15.16
CA ALA A 180 -0.34 -13.35 15.30
C ALA A 180 -0.81 -14.81 15.40
N GLU A 181 -0.47 -15.61 14.38
CA GLU A 181 -0.39 -17.05 14.57
C GLU A 181 0.90 -17.41 15.33
N ARG A 182 0.79 -18.29 16.33
CA ARG A 182 1.96 -18.76 17.08
C ARG A 182 2.90 -19.50 16.12
N ARG A 183 4.13 -18.98 15.97
CA ARG A 183 5.14 -19.65 15.15
C ARG A 183 5.47 -21.01 15.81
N PRO A 184 5.34 -22.15 15.10
CA PRO A 184 5.75 -23.43 15.65
C PRO A 184 7.27 -23.42 15.89
N ALA A 185 7.70 -23.99 17.01
CA ALA A 185 9.12 -24.19 17.29
C ALA A 185 9.71 -25.07 16.18
N VAL A 186 10.74 -24.57 15.50
CA VAL A 186 11.54 -25.40 14.60
C VAL A 186 12.48 -26.20 15.51
N ASN A 187 12.26 -27.52 15.60
CA ASN A 187 13.19 -28.47 16.23
C ASN A 187 14.49 -28.57 15.43
#